data_AF-K1S3L2-F1
#
_entry.id   AF-K1S3L2-F1
#
_cell.length_a   1.000
_cell.length_b   1.000
_cell.length_c   1.000
_cell.angle_alpha   90.00
_cell.angle_beta   90.00
_cell.angle_gamma   90.00
#
_symmetry.space_group_name_H-M   'P 1'
#
loop_
_entity.id
_entity.type
_entity.pdbx_description
1 polymer ?
#
loop_
_entity_poly.entity_id
_entity_poly.type
_entity_poly.pdbx_seq_one_letter_code
_entity_poly.pdbx_strand_id
1 'polypeptide(L)'
;QLAGDDCLGGGGPNDKLMQAADLICNNNANMTNDFYKQRYEGINRANTLIAALPNTSMSDELKTQFLGEAKFLRAFYYYELSSMYGNVPLRTVPGGDAIKQGNIEDVWKQILMDLRDASATMPAVRKTDGHVDKYCAEAMLGRAWLFYTGFFCNGSTIADLTSTNYSPLTSVDLPDGTTLTKQDVIGYIDDCVNNSGYKLVGDFRNLWAYTNKCTVKDYDYTKDAKDKDGNALKWVEDDENGNSNPDETERMFSIKFNKHANWNTGANGYNGIGYCNQYAL
;
A
#
# COMPACT_ATOMS: atom_id res chain seq x y z
N GLN A 1 -14.99 13.22 14.95
CA GLN A 1 -15.22 12.58 13.65
C GLN A 1 -14.49 13.42 12.62
N LEU A 2 -13.60 12.80 11.84
CA LEU A 2 -12.83 13.47 10.80
C LEU A 2 -13.78 13.72 9.62
N ALA A 3 -13.94 14.97 9.19
CA ALA A 3 -14.82 15.35 8.10
C ALA A 3 -14.13 15.09 6.75
N GLY A 4 -14.48 13.98 6.10
CA GLY A 4 -14.15 13.65 4.71
C GLY A 4 -15.39 13.11 4.00
N ASP A 5 -15.45 13.18 2.67
CA ASP A 5 -16.51 12.54 1.90
C ASP A 5 -16.46 11.00 2.02
N ASP A 6 -15.31 10.43 2.40
CA ASP A 6 -15.13 9.02 2.74
C ASP A 6 -16.05 8.51 3.86
N CYS A 7 -16.56 9.37 4.76
CA CYS A 7 -17.58 8.92 5.74
C CYS A 7 -19.00 8.83 5.17
N LEU A 8 -19.22 9.26 3.92
CA LEU A 8 -20.52 9.22 3.24
C LEU A 8 -20.47 8.54 1.85
N GLY A 9 -19.28 8.29 1.32
CA GLY A 9 -19.04 7.50 0.11
C GLY A 9 -19.10 6.00 0.40
N GLY A 10 -20.21 5.35 0.03
CA GLY A 10 -20.44 3.93 0.30
C GLY A 10 -21.19 3.74 1.61
N GLY A 11 -22.49 3.50 1.50
CA GLY A 11 -23.42 3.47 2.64
C GLY A 11 -24.89 3.42 2.22
N GLY A 12 -25.18 3.38 0.92
CA GLY A 12 -26.54 3.14 0.43
C GLY A 12 -27.00 1.72 0.77
N PRO A 13 -28.30 1.42 0.70
CA PRO A 13 -28.84 0.07 0.95
C PRO A 13 -28.21 -1.06 0.11
N ASN A 14 -27.49 -0.70 -0.95
CA ASN A 14 -26.80 -1.61 -1.86
C ASN A 14 -25.31 -1.84 -1.50
N ASP A 15 -24.70 -1.02 -0.64
CA ASP A 15 -23.28 -1.11 -0.27
C ASP A 15 -23.04 -2.10 0.89
N LYS A 16 -23.73 -3.23 0.82
CA LYS A 16 -23.81 -4.20 1.92
C LYS A 16 -22.46 -4.83 2.27
N LEU A 17 -21.54 -4.90 1.31
CA LEU A 17 -20.19 -5.43 1.51
C LEU A 17 -19.35 -4.51 2.42
N MET A 18 -19.35 -3.20 2.16
CA MET A 18 -18.54 -2.24 2.94
C MET A 18 -19.14 -2.04 4.33
N GLN A 19 -20.47 -1.99 4.45
CA GLN A 19 -21.14 -1.95 5.75
C GLN A 19 -20.85 -3.20 6.59
N ALA A 20 -20.85 -4.38 5.97
CA ALA A 20 -20.52 -5.61 6.68
C ALA A 20 -19.06 -5.64 7.13
N ALA A 21 -18.12 -5.17 6.29
CA ALA A 21 -16.72 -5.05 6.67
C ALA A 21 -16.51 -4.08 7.85
N ASP A 22 -17.13 -2.89 7.82
CA ASP A 22 -17.05 -1.89 8.89
C ASP A 22 -17.61 -2.42 10.23
N LEU A 23 -18.74 -3.12 10.18
CA LEU A 23 -19.38 -3.72 11.35
C LEU A 23 -18.75 -5.05 11.78
N ILE A 24 -17.69 -5.51 11.11
CA ILE A 24 -17.06 -6.83 11.34
C ILE A 24 -18.12 -7.95 11.30
N CYS A 25 -19.06 -7.82 10.36
CA CYS A 25 -20.16 -8.74 10.10
C CYS A 25 -19.92 -9.47 8.77
N ASN A 26 -20.61 -10.61 8.60
CA ASN A 26 -20.58 -11.32 7.32
C ASN A 26 -21.81 -10.96 6.47
N ASN A 27 -21.61 -10.50 5.23
CA ASN A 27 -22.70 -10.29 4.29
C ASN A 27 -23.06 -11.54 3.48
N ASN A 28 -22.05 -12.33 3.09
CA ASN A 28 -22.21 -13.56 2.33
C ASN A 28 -20.89 -14.37 2.35
N ALA A 29 -20.96 -15.67 2.04
CA ALA A 29 -19.81 -16.58 2.14
C ALA A 29 -18.54 -16.14 1.38
N ASN A 30 -18.68 -15.36 0.30
CA ASN A 30 -17.59 -14.94 -0.58
C ASN A 30 -17.36 -13.42 -0.56
N MET A 31 -17.74 -12.74 0.54
CA MET A 31 -17.70 -11.29 0.68
C MET A 31 -16.33 -10.66 0.33
N THR A 32 -15.25 -11.41 0.52
CA THR A 32 -13.87 -10.95 0.32
C THR A 32 -13.15 -11.67 -0.82
N ASN A 33 -13.89 -12.41 -1.67
CA ASN A 33 -13.30 -13.24 -2.72
C ASN A 33 -12.53 -12.41 -3.77
N ASP A 34 -13.07 -11.27 -4.17
CA ASP A 34 -12.41 -10.39 -5.15
C ASP A 34 -11.13 -9.78 -4.59
N PHE A 35 -11.14 -9.39 -3.31
CA PHE A 35 -9.94 -8.94 -2.61
C PHE A 35 -8.86 -10.03 -2.67
N TYR A 36 -9.19 -11.25 -2.24
CA TYR A 36 -8.27 -12.38 -2.25
C TYR A 36 -7.71 -12.68 -3.66
N LYS A 37 -8.60 -12.77 -4.66
CA LYS A 37 -8.23 -13.08 -6.05
C LYS A 37 -7.31 -12.02 -6.63
N GLN A 38 -7.64 -10.73 -6.47
CA GLN A 38 -6.87 -9.63 -7.03
C GLN A 38 -5.44 -9.57 -6.45
N ARG A 39 -5.25 -9.89 -5.16
CA ARG A 39 -3.90 -9.93 -4.56
C ARG A 39 -3.07 -11.05 -5.13
N TYR A 40 -3.66 -12.24 -5.30
CA TYR A 40 -2.95 -13.35 -5.93
C TYR A 40 -2.64 -13.11 -7.41
N GLU A 41 -3.49 -12.37 -8.13
CA GLU A 41 -3.19 -11.90 -9.48
C GLU A 41 -2.00 -10.93 -9.48
N GLY A 42 -1.98 -9.97 -8.56
CA GLY A 42 -0.85 -9.05 -8.35
C GLY A 42 0.46 -9.79 -8.02
N ILE A 43 0.40 -10.76 -7.11
CA ILE A 43 1.55 -11.62 -6.76
C ILE A 43 2.06 -12.37 -7.98
N ASN A 44 1.18 -12.94 -8.80
CA ASN A 44 1.61 -13.66 -10.00
C ASN A 44 2.25 -12.72 -11.03
N ARG A 45 1.76 -11.49 -11.18
CA ARG A 45 2.37 -10.46 -12.04
C ARG A 45 3.76 -10.08 -11.53
N ALA A 46 3.91 -9.85 -10.23
CA ALA A 46 5.21 -9.56 -9.62
C ALA A 46 6.19 -10.72 -9.81
N ASN A 47 5.78 -11.96 -9.54
CA ASN A 47 6.61 -13.15 -9.78
C ASN A 47 7.03 -13.28 -11.25
N THR A 48 6.11 -13.03 -12.18
CA THR A 48 6.38 -13.08 -13.62
C THR A 48 7.43 -12.05 -14.01
N LEU A 49 7.31 -10.81 -13.51
CA LEU A 49 8.29 -9.76 -13.78
C LEU A 49 9.66 -10.11 -13.19
N ILE A 50 9.73 -10.53 -11.93
CA ILE A 50 10.98 -10.95 -11.26
C ILE A 50 11.69 -12.05 -12.07
N ALA A 51 10.94 -13.06 -12.56
CA ALA A 51 11.51 -14.16 -13.33
C ALA A 51 11.95 -13.73 -14.75
N ALA A 52 11.25 -12.79 -15.37
CA ALA A 52 11.52 -12.35 -16.74
C ALA A 52 12.64 -11.31 -16.84
N LEU A 53 12.79 -10.44 -15.84
CA LEU A 53 13.70 -9.29 -15.83
C LEU A 53 15.14 -9.59 -16.29
N PRO A 54 15.80 -10.68 -15.83
CA PRO A 54 17.18 -10.99 -16.24
C PRO A 54 17.34 -11.17 -17.76
N ASN A 55 16.29 -11.59 -18.45
CA ASN A 55 16.31 -11.92 -19.88
C ASN A 55 15.85 -10.75 -20.78
N THR A 56 15.69 -9.55 -20.22
CA THR A 56 15.23 -8.37 -20.97
C THR A 56 16.39 -7.52 -21.49
N SER A 57 16.16 -6.79 -22.60
CA SER A 57 17.15 -5.90 -23.22
C SER A 57 17.20 -4.49 -22.63
N MET A 58 16.65 -4.29 -21.42
CA MET A 58 16.60 -3.01 -20.72
C MET A 58 17.95 -2.64 -20.10
N SER A 59 18.14 -1.36 -19.76
CA SER A 59 19.29 -0.91 -18.97
C SER A 59 19.27 -1.49 -17.56
N ASP A 60 20.45 -1.56 -16.94
CA ASP A 60 20.60 -2.12 -15.58
C ASP A 60 19.92 -1.23 -14.53
N GLU A 61 19.87 0.08 -14.75
CA GLU A 61 19.16 1.02 -13.88
C GLU A 61 17.65 0.76 -13.90
N LEU A 62 17.07 0.51 -15.07
CA LEU A 62 15.64 0.16 -15.17
C LEU A 62 15.35 -1.23 -14.60
N LYS A 63 16.27 -2.19 -14.81
CA LYS A 63 16.14 -3.53 -14.23
C LYS A 63 16.14 -3.50 -12.71
N THR A 64 17.05 -2.73 -12.10
CA THR A 64 17.14 -2.59 -10.64
C THR A 64 15.90 -1.90 -10.07
N GLN A 65 15.44 -0.82 -10.70
CA GLN A 65 14.18 -0.16 -10.33
C GLN A 65 13.00 -1.15 -10.38
N PHE A 66 12.75 -1.80 -11.52
CA PHE A 66 11.61 -2.70 -11.68
C PHE A 66 11.71 -3.97 -10.84
N LEU A 67 12.92 -4.46 -10.56
CA LEU A 67 13.12 -5.58 -9.64
C LEU A 67 12.69 -5.19 -8.21
N GLY A 68 13.10 -4.00 -7.76
CA GLY A 68 12.72 -3.48 -6.45
C GLY A 68 11.22 -3.22 -6.34
N GLU A 69 10.61 -2.59 -7.35
CA GLU A 69 9.16 -2.37 -7.41
C GLU A 69 8.38 -3.69 -7.39
N ALA A 70 8.81 -4.69 -8.15
CA ALA A 70 8.14 -5.99 -8.19
C ALA A 70 8.21 -6.70 -6.82
N LYS A 71 9.36 -6.65 -6.14
CA LYS A 71 9.50 -7.19 -4.78
C LYS A 71 8.63 -6.43 -3.78
N PHE A 72 8.62 -5.10 -3.84
CA PHE A 72 7.76 -4.27 -3.00
C PHE A 72 6.28 -4.63 -3.19
N LEU A 73 5.80 -4.71 -4.43
CA LEU A 73 4.39 -5.03 -4.72
C LEU A 73 4.04 -6.44 -4.25
N ARG A 74 4.92 -7.43 -4.47
CA ARG A 74 4.72 -8.78 -3.94
C ARG A 74 4.58 -8.78 -2.42
N ALA A 75 5.45 -8.06 -1.72
CA ALA A 75 5.38 -7.92 -0.28
C ALA A 75 4.11 -7.19 0.18
N PHE A 76 3.71 -6.14 -0.54
CA PHE A 76 2.49 -5.38 -0.25
C PHE A 76 1.24 -6.25 -0.36
N TYR A 77 1.10 -7.03 -1.44
CA TYR A 77 -0.04 -7.95 -1.58
C TYR A 77 -0.04 -9.04 -0.51
N TYR A 78 1.13 -9.58 -0.17
CA TYR A 78 1.22 -10.54 0.93
C TYR A 78 0.91 -9.92 2.28
N TYR A 79 1.31 -8.68 2.53
CA TYR A 79 0.95 -7.95 3.75
C TYR A 79 -0.57 -7.76 3.84
N GLU A 80 -1.21 -7.31 2.77
CA GLU A 80 -2.68 -7.18 2.71
C GLU A 80 -3.40 -8.51 2.97
N LEU A 81 -2.94 -9.59 2.33
CA LEU A 81 -3.50 -10.93 2.55
C LEU A 81 -3.26 -11.43 3.99
N SER A 82 -2.05 -11.30 4.51
CA SER A 82 -1.67 -11.91 5.79
C SER A 82 -2.20 -11.13 6.99
N SER A 83 -2.30 -9.80 6.88
CA SER A 83 -2.94 -8.98 7.91
C SER A 83 -4.46 -9.18 7.97
N MET A 84 -5.09 -9.55 6.85
CA MET A 84 -6.54 -9.79 6.78
C MET A 84 -6.94 -11.22 7.11
N TYR A 85 -6.23 -12.22 6.58
CA TYR A 85 -6.58 -13.64 6.70
C TYR A 85 -5.67 -14.45 7.63
N GLY A 86 -4.58 -13.84 8.12
CA GLY A 86 -3.54 -14.57 8.84
C GLY A 86 -2.71 -15.43 7.90
N ASN A 87 -2.99 -16.73 7.86
CA ASN A 87 -2.19 -17.69 7.10
C ASN A 87 -2.73 -17.85 5.67
N VAL A 88 -1.89 -17.59 4.66
CA VAL A 88 -2.25 -17.70 3.25
C VAL A 88 -1.20 -18.50 2.46
N PRO A 89 -1.56 -19.19 1.36
CA PRO A 89 -0.59 -19.88 0.52
C PRO A 89 0.53 -18.97 -0.03
N LEU A 90 1.79 -19.32 0.24
CA LEU A 90 2.98 -18.60 -0.25
C LEU A 90 3.39 -19.05 -1.65
N ARG A 91 3.61 -18.10 -2.57
CA ARG A 91 3.97 -18.28 -3.99
C ARG A 91 5.04 -17.27 -4.38
N THR A 92 6.26 -17.74 -4.62
CA THR A 92 7.41 -16.90 -4.99
C THR A 92 7.86 -17.07 -6.44
N VAL A 93 7.20 -17.95 -7.19
CA VAL A 93 7.45 -18.23 -8.61
C VAL A 93 6.19 -18.02 -9.45
N PRO A 94 6.31 -17.77 -10.78
CA PRO A 94 5.15 -17.68 -11.66
C PRO A 94 4.40 -19.01 -11.75
N GLY A 95 3.08 -18.95 -11.94
CA GLY A 95 2.25 -20.15 -12.11
C GLY A 95 1.59 -20.63 -10.82
N GLY A 96 0.84 -21.74 -10.94
CA GLY A 96 -0.21 -22.10 -9.98
C GLY A 96 -0.43 -23.59 -9.79
N ASP A 97 0.55 -24.27 -9.20
CA ASP A 97 0.21 -25.49 -8.48
C ASP A 97 -0.54 -25.14 -7.19
N ALA A 98 -1.43 -26.05 -6.78
CA ALA A 98 -2.23 -25.91 -5.58
C ALA A 98 -1.31 -25.95 -4.33
N ILE A 99 -1.01 -24.79 -3.77
CA ILE A 99 -0.24 -24.70 -2.54
C ILE A 99 -1.19 -24.79 -1.34
N LYS A 100 -0.94 -25.79 -0.49
CA LYS A 100 -1.52 -25.88 0.85
C LYS A 100 -1.01 -24.70 1.68
N GLN A 101 -1.84 -24.15 2.56
CA GLN A 101 -1.37 -23.18 3.54
C GLN A 101 -0.14 -23.74 4.29
N GLY A 102 0.94 -22.96 4.30
CA GLY A 102 2.18 -23.27 5.02
C GLY A 102 2.13 -22.74 6.44
N ASN A 103 3.28 -22.36 7.00
CA ASN A 103 3.30 -21.62 8.25
C ASN A 103 3.12 -20.12 7.98
N ILE A 104 2.40 -19.43 8.86
CA ILE A 104 2.20 -17.99 8.73
C ILE A 104 3.52 -17.21 8.79
N GLU A 105 4.49 -17.71 9.56
CA GLU A 105 5.83 -17.13 9.66
C GLU A 105 6.54 -17.08 8.31
N ASP A 106 6.37 -18.09 7.45
CA ASP A 106 7.05 -18.16 6.17
C ASP A 106 6.60 -17.01 5.25
N VAL A 107 5.31 -16.63 5.33
CA VAL A 107 4.76 -15.50 4.59
C VAL A 107 5.34 -14.18 5.11
N TRP A 108 5.39 -13.99 6.43
CA TRP A 108 5.96 -12.78 7.03
C TRP A 108 7.46 -12.64 6.78
N LYS A 109 8.22 -13.74 6.88
CA LYS A 109 9.64 -13.77 6.53
C LYS A 109 9.86 -13.39 5.07
N GLN A 110 9.01 -13.86 4.16
CA GLN A 110 9.05 -13.46 2.75
C GLN A 110 8.71 -11.97 2.56
N ILE A 111 7.67 -11.44 3.23
CA ILE A 111 7.31 -10.01 3.19
C ILE A 111 8.52 -9.15 3.61
N LEU A 112 9.14 -9.46 4.75
CA LEU A 112 10.27 -8.68 5.28
C LEU A 112 11.49 -8.75 4.35
N MET A 113 11.80 -9.94 3.81
CA MET A 113 12.90 -10.10 2.86
C MET A 113 12.67 -9.30 1.58
N ASP A 114 11.47 -9.38 1.00
CA ASP A 114 11.15 -8.65 -0.22
C ASP A 114 11.22 -7.13 -0.03
N LEU A 115 10.73 -6.60 1.11
CA LEU A 115 10.81 -5.16 1.42
C LEU A 115 12.25 -4.69 1.66
N ARG A 116 13.04 -5.47 2.42
CA ARG A 116 14.47 -5.21 2.62
C ARG A 116 15.20 -5.19 1.27
N ASP A 117 15.00 -6.21 0.46
CA ASP A 117 15.63 -6.30 -0.85
C ASP A 117 15.19 -5.18 -1.79
N ALA A 118 13.89 -4.84 -1.79
CA ALA A 118 13.36 -3.74 -2.58
C ALA A 118 14.05 -2.42 -2.21
N SER A 119 14.18 -2.14 -0.91
CA SER A 119 14.91 -0.95 -0.44
C SER A 119 16.39 -0.95 -0.81
N ALA A 120 17.06 -2.12 -0.78
CA ALA A 120 18.47 -2.22 -1.14
C ALA A 120 18.73 -2.15 -2.65
N THR A 121 17.73 -2.49 -3.47
CA THR A 121 17.87 -2.60 -4.93
C THR A 121 17.55 -1.28 -5.65
N MET A 122 16.51 -0.56 -5.21
CA MET A 122 16.08 0.67 -5.88
C MET A 122 17.08 1.81 -5.67
N PRO A 123 17.32 2.67 -6.67
CA PRO A 123 18.02 3.93 -6.49
C PRO A 123 17.40 4.76 -5.36
N ALA A 124 18.26 5.44 -4.60
CA ALA A 124 17.88 6.39 -3.56
C ALA A 124 17.39 7.72 -4.17
N VAL A 125 16.34 7.65 -5.00
CA VAL A 125 15.76 8.78 -5.73
C VAL A 125 14.26 8.73 -5.56
N ARG A 126 13.69 9.81 -5.02
CA ARG A 126 12.25 9.95 -4.85
C ARG A 126 11.53 9.92 -6.19
N LYS A 127 10.41 9.21 -6.25
CA LYS A 127 9.54 9.15 -7.44
C LYS A 127 8.26 9.98 -7.24
N THR A 128 7.79 10.57 -8.33
CA THR A 128 6.55 11.38 -8.39
C THR A 128 5.73 11.03 -9.64
N ASP A 129 6.02 9.89 -10.27
CA ASP A 129 5.40 9.38 -11.50
C ASP A 129 4.50 8.16 -11.22
N GLY A 130 4.18 7.94 -9.94
CA GLY A 130 3.38 6.80 -9.48
C GLY A 130 4.18 5.53 -9.21
N HIS A 131 5.48 5.51 -9.56
CA HIS A 131 6.35 4.40 -9.21
C HIS A 131 6.73 4.43 -7.73
N VAL A 132 6.93 3.24 -7.17
CA VAL A 132 7.44 3.08 -5.81
C VAL A 132 8.93 3.38 -5.81
N ASP A 133 9.42 4.09 -4.79
CA ASP A 133 10.84 4.29 -4.57
C ASP A 133 11.39 3.53 -3.36
N LYS A 134 12.71 3.60 -3.20
CA LYS A 134 13.45 3.00 -2.09
C LYS A 134 12.86 3.35 -0.73
N TYR A 135 12.56 4.62 -0.50
CA TYR A 135 12.14 5.11 0.81
C TYR A 135 10.74 4.61 1.16
N CYS A 136 9.86 4.48 0.16
CA CYS A 136 8.58 3.81 0.35
C CYS A 136 8.75 2.34 0.79
N ALA A 137 9.72 1.61 0.23
CA ALA A 137 10.02 0.25 0.67
C ALA A 137 10.55 0.20 2.11
N GLU A 138 11.39 1.15 2.53
CA GLU A 138 11.87 1.27 3.92
C GLU A 138 10.73 1.56 4.90
N ALA A 139 9.84 2.51 4.56
CA ALA A 139 8.68 2.82 5.40
C ALA A 139 7.71 1.63 5.52
N MET A 140 7.46 0.93 4.42
CA MET A 140 6.63 -0.28 4.42
C MET A 140 7.30 -1.43 5.19
N LEU A 141 8.63 -1.56 5.14
CA LEU A 141 9.38 -2.51 5.95
C LEU A 141 9.16 -2.26 7.44
N GLY A 142 9.23 -1.01 7.89
CA GLY A 142 8.94 -0.66 9.29
C GLY A 142 7.51 -1.01 9.70
N ARG A 143 6.52 -0.75 8.83
CA ARG A 143 5.12 -1.13 9.07
C ARG A 143 4.95 -2.65 9.20
N ALA A 144 5.52 -3.41 8.26
CA ALA A 144 5.45 -4.87 8.27
C ALA A 144 6.17 -5.46 9.49
N TRP A 145 7.34 -4.91 9.85
CA TRP A 145 8.10 -5.30 11.03
C TRP A 145 7.29 -5.10 12.31
N LEU A 146 6.73 -3.90 12.51
CA LEU A 146 5.94 -3.58 13.70
C LEU A 146 4.73 -4.51 13.85
N PHE A 147 4.03 -4.76 12.74
CA PHE A 147 2.90 -5.68 12.74
C PHE A 147 3.36 -7.09 13.10
N TYR A 148 4.31 -7.66 12.38
CA TYR A 148 4.73 -9.05 12.57
C TYR A 148 5.33 -9.28 13.96
N THR A 149 6.35 -8.50 14.31
CA THR A 149 7.12 -8.70 15.54
C THR A 149 6.35 -8.33 16.79
N GLY A 150 5.32 -7.49 16.67
CA GLY A 150 4.42 -7.13 17.77
C GLY A 150 3.22 -8.08 17.89
N PHE A 151 2.47 -8.28 16.81
CA PHE A 151 1.22 -9.05 16.83
C PHE A 151 1.46 -10.56 17.00
N PHE A 152 2.49 -11.11 16.34
CA PHE A 152 2.84 -12.53 16.44
C PHE A 152 3.97 -12.81 17.45
N CYS A 153 4.22 -11.87 18.38
CA CYS A 153 5.36 -11.96 19.30
C CYS A 153 5.35 -13.20 20.22
N ASN A 154 4.17 -13.76 20.50
CA ASN A 154 4.02 -14.96 21.33
C ASN A 154 3.73 -16.22 20.51
N GLY A 155 3.65 -16.12 19.18
CA GLY A 155 3.17 -17.20 18.30
C GLY A 155 1.91 -16.82 17.52
N SER A 156 1.30 -17.80 16.87
CA SER A 156 0.19 -17.59 15.92
C SER A 156 -1.12 -18.26 16.30
N THR A 157 -1.20 -18.93 17.45
CA THR A 157 -2.46 -19.51 17.93
C THR A 157 -3.34 -18.42 18.53
N ILE A 158 -4.65 -18.67 18.67
CA ILE A 158 -5.56 -17.71 19.33
C ILE A 158 -5.08 -17.40 20.77
N ALA A 159 -4.54 -18.39 21.48
CA ALA A 159 -4.01 -18.19 22.82
C ALA A 159 -2.79 -17.25 22.81
N ASP A 160 -1.90 -17.39 21.84
CA ASP A 160 -0.73 -16.52 21.69
C ASP A 160 -1.13 -15.08 21.34
N LEU A 161 -2.08 -14.94 20.41
CA LEU A 161 -2.56 -13.64 19.92
C LEU A 161 -3.39 -12.86 20.96
N THR A 162 -3.95 -13.56 21.96
CA THR A 162 -4.73 -12.95 23.06
C THR A 162 -3.95 -12.89 24.37
N SER A 163 -2.69 -13.31 24.35
CA SER A 163 -1.80 -13.25 25.51
C SER A 163 -1.61 -11.80 25.97
N THR A 164 -1.65 -11.59 27.28
CA THR A 164 -1.32 -10.30 27.91
C THR A 164 0.18 -10.11 28.10
N ASN A 165 0.98 -11.16 27.90
CA ASN A 165 2.44 -11.04 27.88
C ASN A 165 2.85 -10.41 26.55
N TYR A 166 3.59 -9.31 26.59
CA TYR A 166 4.06 -8.61 25.40
C TYR A 166 5.58 -8.61 25.36
N SER A 167 6.15 -9.39 24.45
CA SER A 167 7.60 -9.52 24.27
C SER A 167 7.94 -9.51 22.77
N PRO A 168 7.97 -8.33 22.12
CA PRO A 168 8.19 -8.22 20.68
C PRO A 168 9.47 -8.91 20.21
N LEU A 169 9.40 -9.49 19.03
CA LEU A 169 10.59 -10.08 18.40
C LEU A 169 11.60 -8.97 18.09
N THR A 170 12.88 -9.23 18.40
CA THR A 170 13.98 -8.29 18.12
C THR A 170 14.80 -8.67 16.89
N SER A 171 14.58 -9.87 16.37
CA SER A 171 15.26 -10.44 15.20
C SER A 171 14.34 -11.43 14.49
N VAL A 172 14.46 -11.51 13.17
CA VAL A 172 13.72 -12.45 12.33
C VAL A 172 14.69 -13.06 11.32
N ASP A 173 14.75 -14.38 11.26
CA ASP A 173 15.50 -15.09 10.22
C ASP A 173 14.71 -15.07 8.91
N LEU A 174 15.37 -14.64 7.85
CA LEU A 174 14.80 -14.45 6.51
C LEU A 174 15.01 -15.70 5.63
N PRO A 175 14.23 -15.87 4.56
CA PRO A 175 14.30 -17.05 3.69
C PRO A 175 15.66 -17.25 3.00
N ASP A 176 16.46 -16.20 2.86
CA ASP A 176 17.82 -16.24 2.30
C ASP A 176 18.90 -16.67 3.30
N GLY A 177 18.52 -17.00 4.55
CA GLY A 177 19.42 -17.41 5.61
C GLY A 177 20.10 -16.26 6.36
N THR A 178 19.77 -15.01 6.03
CA THR A 178 20.20 -13.84 6.80
C THR A 178 19.22 -13.54 7.93
N THR A 179 19.62 -12.68 8.87
CA THR A 179 18.76 -12.23 9.96
C THR A 179 18.52 -10.73 9.82
N LEU A 180 17.26 -10.30 9.88
CA LEU A 180 16.87 -8.90 10.00
C LEU A 180 16.63 -8.57 11.47
N THR A 181 17.31 -7.54 11.98
CA THR A 181 17.18 -7.12 13.38
C THR A 181 16.36 -5.84 13.53
N LYS A 182 15.89 -5.61 14.76
CA LYS A 182 15.26 -4.34 15.13
C LYS A 182 16.15 -3.13 14.81
N GLN A 183 17.46 -3.27 15.01
CA GLN A 183 18.40 -2.18 14.75
C GLN A 183 18.54 -1.88 13.25
N ASP A 184 18.52 -2.90 12.41
CA ASP A 184 18.52 -2.72 10.95
C ASP A 184 17.28 -1.95 10.50
N VAL A 185 16.09 -2.33 11.00
CA VAL A 185 14.82 -1.65 10.69
C VAL A 185 14.82 -0.20 11.17
N ILE A 186 15.38 0.09 12.34
CA ILE A 186 15.56 1.47 12.79
C ILE A 186 16.44 2.24 11.81
N GLY A 187 17.54 1.64 11.34
CA GLY A 187 18.41 2.26 10.33
C GLY A 187 17.70 2.58 9.02
N TYR A 188 16.85 1.67 8.51
CA TYR A 188 16.05 1.91 7.30
C TYR A 188 15.05 3.06 7.50
N ILE A 189 14.39 3.14 8.66
CA ILE A 189 13.46 4.23 8.97
C ILE A 189 14.19 5.56 9.14
N ASP A 190 15.36 5.57 9.80
CA ASP A 190 16.18 6.76 9.94
C ASP A 190 16.67 7.25 8.57
N ASP A 191 17.04 6.36 7.65
CA ASP A 191 17.40 6.74 6.27
C ASP A 191 16.21 7.38 5.55
N CYS A 192 15.04 6.74 5.60
CA CYS A 192 13.80 7.29 5.05
C CYS A 192 13.47 8.68 5.61
N VAL A 193 13.55 8.87 6.93
CA VAL A 193 13.23 10.15 7.58
C VAL A 193 14.23 11.24 7.19
N ASN A 194 15.52 10.91 7.13
CA ASN A 194 16.56 11.90 6.95
C ASN A 194 16.85 12.23 5.48
N ASN A 195 16.63 11.28 4.55
CA ASN A 195 17.15 11.37 3.19
C ASN A 195 16.08 11.30 2.09
N SER A 196 14.84 10.90 2.39
CA SER A 196 13.82 10.68 1.35
C SER A 196 13.33 11.94 0.64
N GLY A 197 13.46 13.10 1.29
CA GLY A 197 12.85 14.34 0.83
C GLY A 197 11.32 14.38 0.97
N TYR A 198 10.69 13.36 1.57
CA TYR A 198 9.29 13.42 1.96
C TYR A 198 9.11 14.30 3.21
N LYS A 199 7.95 14.95 3.32
CA LYS A 199 7.61 15.93 4.35
C LYS A 199 6.12 15.86 4.69
N LEU A 200 5.80 16.17 5.94
CA LEU A 200 4.41 16.35 6.35
C LEU A 200 3.85 17.65 5.75
N VAL A 201 2.58 17.62 5.36
CA VAL A 201 1.86 18.85 5.02
C VAL A 201 1.76 19.77 6.25
N GLY A 202 1.87 21.09 6.01
CA GLY A 202 1.79 22.08 7.10
C GLY A 202 0.41 22.14 7.77
N ASP A 203 -0.65 21.79 7.04
CA ASP A 203 -2.02 21.68 7.53
C ASP A 203 -2.63 20.37 7.01
N PHE A 204 -3.12 19.53 7.92
CA PHE A 204 -3.72 18.22 7.61
C PHE A 204 -4.86 18.34 6.59
N ARG A 205 -5.59 19.46 6.63
CA ARG A 205 -6.72 19.68 5.73
C ARG A 205 -6.29 19.62 4.27
N ASN A 206 -5.11 20.16 3.95
CA ASN A 206 -4.59 20.25 2.59
C ASN A 206 -4.35 18.89 1.90
N LEU A 207 -4.41 17.77 2.62
CA LEU A 207 -4.34 16.42 2.04
C LEU A 207 -5.57 16.06 1.19
N TRP A 208 -6.74 16.57 1.56
CA TRP A 208 -8.02 16.09 1.03
C TRP A 208 -8.72 17.19 0.25
N ALA A 209 -8.95 16.99 -1.04
CA ALA A 209 -9.69 17.95 -1.84
C ALA A 209 -11.15 18.08 -1.35
N TYR A 210 -11.49 19.10 -0.55
CA TYR A 210 -12.89 19.32 -0.11
C TYR A 210 -13.79 19.85 -1.23
N THR A 211 -13.21 20.24 -2.37
CA THR A 211 -13.89 20.84 -3.52
C THR A 211 -12.97 20.79 -4.74
N ASN A 212 -13.50 20.90 -5.95
CA ASN A 212 -12.70 20.93 -7.17
C ASN A 212 -12.36 22.38 -7.60
N LYS A 213 -11.38 22.56 -8.49
CA LYS A 213 -10.94 23.88 -8.97
C LYS A 213 -12.03 24.75 -9.58
N CYS A 214 -13.10 24.14 -10.09
CA CYS A 214 -14.23 24.87 -10.66
C CYS A 214 -15.17 25.40 -9.58
N THR A 215 -15.25 24.75 -8.42
CA THR A 215 -16.20 25.07 -7.34
C THR A 215 -15.55 25.63 -6.08
N VAL A 216 -14.21 25.64 -5.99
CA VAL A 216 -13.47 26.06 -4.79
C VAL A 216 -13.77 27.49 -4.33
N LYS A 217 -14.06 28.38 -5.28
CA LYS A 217 -14.38 29.79 -5.03
C LYS A 217 -15.81 30.00 -4.53
N ASP A 218 -16.69 29.05 -4.78
CA ASP A 218 -18.11 29.15 -4.45
C ASP A 218 -18.49 28.30 -3.23
N TYR A 219 -17.60 27.40 -2.79
CA TYR A 219 -17.87 26.51 -1.67
C TYR A 219 -17.57 27.20 -0.34
N ASP A 220 -18.63 27.45 0.44
CA ASP A 220 -18.59 28.24 1.69
C ASP A 220 -17.55 27.76 2.71
N TYR A 221 -17.23 26.46 2.72
CA TYR A 221 -16.25 25.87 3.65
C TYR A 221 -14.79 26.07 3.23
N THR A 222 -14.53 26.48 1.98
CA THR A 222 -13.17 26.61 1.44
C THR A 222 -12.85 28.01 0.91
N LYS A 223 -13.86 28.75 0.43
CA LYS A 223 -13.66 30.02 -0.29
C LYS A 223 -12.89 31.10 0.50
N ASP A 224 -13.05 31.12 1.83
CA ASP A 224 -12.39 32.07 2.74
C ASP A 224 -11.61 31.37 3.86
N ALA A 225 -11.50 30.04 3.80
CA ALA A 225 -10.87 29.26 4.85
C ALA A 225 -9.35 29.46 4.84
N LYS A 226 -8.79 29.61 6.04
CA LYS A 226 -7.36 29.81 6.25
C LYS A 226 -6.73 28.66 7.02
N ASP A 227 -5.47 28.37 6.71
CA ASP A 227 -4.61 27.49 7.50
C ASP A 227 -4.26 28.13 8.85
N LYS A 228 -3.58 27.37 9.71
CA LYS A 228 -3.12 27.86 11.03
C LYS A 228 -2.15 29.06 10.95
N ASP A 229 -1.55 29.30 9.79
CA ASP A 229 -0.57 30.36 9.54
C ASP A 229 -1.18 31.56 8.80
N GLY A 230 -2.50 31.54 8.54
CA GLY A 230 -3.26 32.62 7.91
C GLY A 230 -3.24 32.62 6.39
N ASN A 231 -2.66 31.59 5.74
CA ASN A 231 -2.69 31.42 4.29
C ASN A 231 -4.03 30.82 3.86
N ALA A 232 -4.43 31.04 2.61
CA ALA A 232 -5.60 30.37 2.05
C ALA A 232 -5.39 28.86 2.02
N LEU A 233 -6.43 28.08 2.35
CA LEU A 233 -6.37 26.63 2.16
C LEU A 233 -6.08 26.31 0.68
N LYS A 234 -5.06 25.49 0.47
CA LYS A 234 -4.67 25.00 -0.86
C LYS A 234 -4.45 23.50 -0.75
N TRP A 235 -5.20 22.74 -1.54
CA TRP A 235 -4.96 21.30 -1.68
C TRP A 235 -3.57 21.06 -2.21
N VAL A 236 -2.90 20.04 -1.70
CA VAL A 236 -1.71 19.54 -2.40
C VAL A 236 -2.19 18.89 -3.69
N GLU A 237 -2.01 19.62 -4.79
CA GLU A 237 -2.47 19.25 -6.12
C GLU A 237 -1.58 18.16 -6.71
N ASP A 238 -2.22 17.10 -7.19
CA ASP A 238 -1.63 15.84 -7.66
C ASP A 238 -2.00 15.58 -9.15
N ASP A 239 -2.79 16.45 -9.77
CA ASP A 239 -3.40 16.17 -11.08
C ASP A 239 -3.26 17.28 -12.13
N GLU A 240 -2.58 18.41 -11.83
CA GLU A 240 -2.75 19.58 -12.71
C GLU A 240 -1.79 19.71 -13.90
N ASN A 241 -0.76 18.88 -14.08
CA ASN A 241 0.11 19.08 -15.26
C ASN A 241 0.85 17.87 -15.84
N GLY A 242 0.52 16.63 -15.49
CA GLY A 242 1.20 15.45 -16.08
C GLY A 242 2.73 15.47 -15.95
N ASN A 243 3.24 16.34 -15.09
CA ASN A 243 4.64 16.59 -14.80
C ASN A 243 4.74 16.51 -13.28
N SER A 244 5.72 15.72 -12.83
CA SER A 244 6.23 15.66 -11.47
C SER A 244 6.15 17.03 -10.80
N ASN A 245 5.22 17.24 -9.87
CA ASN A 245 5.23 18.43 -9.05
C ASN A 245 6.33 18.26 -8.00
N PRO A 246 7.42 19.04 -8.03
CA PRO A 246 8.52 18.88 -7.07
C PRO A 246 8.06 19.09 -5.60
N ASP A 247 6.91 19.74 -5.41
CA ASP A 247 6.30 20.00 -4.11
C ASP A 247 5.44 18.84 -3.58
N GLU A 248 5.18 17.78 -4.37
CA GLU A 248 4.57 16.52 -3.92
C GLU A 248 5.56 15.77 -3.03
N THR A 249 5.56 16.12 -1.76
CA THR A 249 6.52 15.64 -0.76
C THR A 249 5.83 14.83 0.32
N GLU A 250 4.51 14.70 0.31
CA GLU A 250 3.75 14.09 1.39
C GLU A 250 3.31 12.65 1.11
N ARG A 251 3.33 12.22 -0.17
CA ARG A 251 2.83 10.91 -0.59
C ARG A 251 3.98 9.97 -0.95
N MET A 252 4.17 8.95 -0.12
CA MET A 252 5.12 7.87 -0.44
C MET A 252 4.51 6.82 -1.36
N PHE A 253 3.29 6.38 -1.02
CA PHE A 253 2.51 5.42 -1.80
C PHE A 253 1.04 5.58 -1.44
N SER A 254 0.18 5.67 -2.45
CA SER A 254 -1.26 5.84 -2.28
C SER A 254 -2.01 5.06 -3.35
N ILE A 255 -3.03 4.31 -2.93
CA ILE A 255 -4.00 3.73 -3.85
C ILE A 255 -5.08 4.78 -4.06
N LYS A 256 -5.19 5.30 -5.28
CA LYS A 256 -6.19 6.31 -5.63
C LYS A 256 -7.38 5.63 -6.29
N PHE A 257 -8.57 5.97 -5.83
CA PHE A 257 -9.81 5.56 -6.47
C PHE A 257 -10.26 6.64 -7.46
N ASN A 258 -10.84 6.23 -8.59
CA ASN A 258 -11.31 7.17 -9.60
C ASN A 258 -12.52 7.96 -9.07
N LYS A 259 -12.49 9.30 -9.25
CA LYS A 259 -13.63 10.21 -8.99
C LYS A 259 -14.78 10.09 -10.00
N HIS A 260 -14.58 9.37 -11.11
CA HIS A 260 -15.62 9.08 -12.09
C HIS A 260 -16.38 7.79 -11.74
N ALA A 261 -17.58 7.94 -11.18
CA ALA A 261 -18.53 6.85 -11.03
C ALA A 261 -19.36 6.69 -12.32
N ASN A 262 -19.17 5.59 -13.06
CA ASN A 262 -20.04 5.23 -14.18
C ASN A 262 -20.41 3.74 -14.07
N TRP A 263 -21.70 3.44 -14.24
CA TRP A 263 -22.26 2.09 -14.24
C TRP A 263 -22.13 1.37 -15.60
N ASN A 264 -21.73 2.09 -16.66
CA ASN A 264 -21.59 1.56 -18.01
C ASN A 264 -20.12 1.51 -18.45
N THR A 265 -19.64 0.32 -18.80
CA THR A 265 -18.50 0.15 -19.70
C THR A 265 -18.99 0.49 -21.12
N GLY A 266 -18.74 1.71 -21.58
CA GLY A 266 -19.23 2.18 -22.88
C GLY A 266 -18.81 1.27 -24.04
N ALA A 267 -19.67 1.15 -25.04
CA ALA A 267 -19.57 0.27 -26.22
C ALA A 267 -18.38 0.55 -27.20
N ASN A 268 -17.40 1.37 -26.82
CA ASN A 268 -16.30 1.81 -27.67
C ASN A 268 -14.90 1.43 -27.17
N GLY A 269 -14.77 0.41 -26.31
CA GLY A 269 -13.48 -0.24 -26.05
C GLY A 269 -12.42 0.60 -25.32
N TYR A 270 -12.73 1.81 -24.89
CA TYR A 270 -11.92 2.50 -23.89
C TYR A 270 -12.30 1.95 -22.51
N ASN A 271 -11.37 1.22 -21.88
CA ASN A 271 -11.43 0.77 -20.49
C ASN A 271 -11.39 1.99 -19.54
N GLY A 272 -12.43 2.82 -19.61
CA GLY A 272 -12.67 3.90 -18.68
C GLY A 272 -13.03 3.31 -17.33
N ILE A 273 -12.09 3.43 -16.40
CA ILE A 273 -12.14 3.01 -15.00
C ILE A 273 -13.49 3.41 -14.39
N GLY A 274 -14.41 2.46 -14.34
CA GLY A 274 -15.71 2.59 -13.69
C GLY A 274 -15.79 1.56 -12.59
N TYR A 275 -15.58 2.03 -11.36
CA TYR A 275 -16.09 1.60 -10.06
C TYR A 275 -15.18 2.31 -9.04
N CYS A 276 -15.70 3.34 -8.38
CA CYS A 276 -15.11 3.83 -7.13
C CYS A 276 -14.96 2.63 -6.19
N ASN A 277 -13.77 2.45 -5.63
CA ASN A 277 -13.36 1.36 -4.72
C ASN A 277 -12.77 0.08 -5.35
N GLN A 278 -12.41 0.05 -6.64
CA GLN A 278 -11.51 -1.00 -7.14
C GLN A 278 -10.03 -0.58 -7.03
N TYR A 279 -9.23 -1.47 -6.44
CA TYR A 279 -7.78 -1.33 -6.33
C TYR A 279 -7.17 -1.17 -7.74
N ALA A 280 -6.67 0.02 -8.04
CA ALA A 280 -5.81 0.24 -9.18
C ALA A 280 -4.40 -0.23 -8.83
N LEU A 281 -3.82 -1.10 -9.67
CA LEU A 281 -2.41 -1.44 -9.70
C LEU A 281 -1.72 -0.70 -10.83
#